data_AF-A0A6B8RMH1-F1
#
_entry.id   AF-A0A6B8RMH1-F1
#
_cell.length_a   1.000
_cell.length_b   1.000
_cell.length_c   1.000
_cell.angle_alpha   90.00
_cell.angle_beta   90.00
_cell.angle_gamma   90.00
#
_symmetry.space_group_name_H-M   'P 1'
#
loop_
_entity.id
_entity.type
_entity.pdbx_description
1 polymer ?
#
loop_
_entity_poly.entity_id
_entity_poly.type
_entity_poly.pdbx_seq_one_letter_code
_entity_poly.pdbx_strand_id
1 'polypeptide(L)' 'MCEPESIIDLKVLIMGTDEAADLWGISQAQVKRLSREGKCNATLIGKTWVLQRGQVNPSKKNKKDVDQ' A
#
# COMPACT_ATOMS: atom_id res chain seq x y z
N MET A 1 -11.12 17.00 31.86
CA MET A 1 -9.77 16.70 31.35
C MET A 1 -9.87 16.76 29.84
N CYS A 2 -8.91 17.38 29.16
CA CYS A 2 -8.92 17.48 27.70
C CYS A 2 -8.16 16.27 27.16
N GLU A 3 -8.88 15.26 26.68
CA GLU A 3 -8.24 14.18 25.91
C GLU A 3 -7.85 14.77 24.55
N PRO A 4 -6.58 14.70 24.15
CA PRO A 4 -6.16 15.25 22.87
C PRO A 4 -6.86 14.46 21.75
N GLU A 5 -7.58 15.17 20.89
CA GLU A 5 -8.10 14.58 19.66
C GLU A 5 -6.96 13.86 18.94
N SER A 6 -7.11 12.55 18.72
CA SER A 6 -6.08 11.73 18.12
C SER A 6 -5.88 12.16 16.67
N ILE A 7 -4.95 13.09 16.46
CA ILE A 7 -4.50 13.49 15.13
C ILE A 7 -3.94 12.23 14.47
N ILE A 8 -4.71 11.68 13.54
CA ILE A 8 -4.36 10.47 12.82
C ILE A 8 -3.18 10.82 11.92
N ASP A 9 -1.97 10.53 12.38
CA ASP A 9 -0.75 10.85 11.65
C ASP A 9 -0.72 10.10 10.32
N LEU A 10 -0.99 10.82 9.23
CA LEU A 10 -1.08 10.28 7.87
C LEU A 10 0.20 9.55 7.45
N LYS A 11 1.35 9.87 8.06
CA LYS A 11 2.62 9.14 7.86
C LYS A 11 2.61 7.70 8.41
N VAL A 12 1.81 7.37 9.43
CA VAL A 12 1.71 5.99 9.94
C VAL A 12 0.91 5.10 8.98
N LEU A 13 0.01 5.69 8.19
CA LEU A 13 -0.91 5.00 7.27
C LEU A 13 -0.36 4.79 5.86
N ILE A 14 0.77 5.40 5.49
CA ILE A 14 1.43 5.19 4.19
C ILE A 14 2.87 4.72 4.38
N MET A 15 3.35 3.91 3.44
CA MET A 15 4.69 3.35 3.41
C MET A 15 5.30 3.51 2.01
N GLY A 16 6.62 3.62 1.94
CA GLY A 16 7.34 3.70 0.67
C GLY A 16 7.26 2.40 -0.15
N THR A 17 7.65 2.46 -1.42
CA THR A 17 7.80 1.24 -2.26
C THR A 17 8.86 0.29 -1.69
N ASP A 18 9.79 0.82 -0.90
CA ASP A 18 10.88 0.10 -0.22
C ASP A 18 10.41 -0.64 1.04
N GLU A 19 9.82 0.07 1.99
CA GLU A 19 9.18 -0.54 3.18
C GLU A 19 8.12 -1.59 2.80
N ALA A 20 7.35 -1.34 1.74
CA ALA A 20 6.38 -2.30 1.21
C ALA A 20 7.04 -3.57 0.63
N ALA A 21 8.23 -3.43 0.04
CA ALA A 21 8.99 -4.56 -0.48
C ALA A 21 9.48 -5.47 0.65
N ASP A 22 10.03 -4.88 1.72
CA ASP A 22 10.47 -5.60 2.92
C ASP A 22 9.29 -6.24 3.67
N LEU A 23 8.25 -5.47 4.02
CA LEU A 23 7.07 -5.94 4.75
C LEU A 23 6.30 -7.07 4.07
N TRP A 24 6.29 -7.10 2.74
CA TRP A 24 5.62 -8.16 1.97
C TRP A 24 6.56 -9.26 1.49
N GLY A 25 7.88 -9.11 1.66
CA GLY A 25 8.90 -10.02 1.15
C GLY A 25 8.92 -10.12 -0.38
N ILE A 26 8.66 -9.02 -1.10
CA ILE A 26 8.62 -8.99 -2.57
C ILE A 26 9.52 -7.89 -3.13
N SER A 27 10.03 -8.04 -4.35
CA SER A 27 10.89 -7.01 -4.96
C SER A 27 10.14 -5.69 -5.21
N GLN A 28 10.79 -4.53 -5.06
CA GLN A 28 10.22 -3.22 -5.42
C GLN A 28 9.63 -3.18 -6.86
N ALA A 29 10.22 -3.94 -7.79
CA ALA A 29 9.69 -4.10 -9.14
C ALA A 29 8.30 -4.77 -9.17
N GLN A 30 8.06 -5.77 -8.32
CA GLN A 30 6.73 -6.36 -8.13
C GLN A 30 5.78 -5.39 -7.44
N VAL A 31 6.22 -4.62 -6.44
CA VAL A 31 5.39 -3.57 -5.81
C VAL A 31 4.91 -2.55 -6.86
N LYS A 32 5.82 -2.05 -7.72
CA LYS A 32 5.48 -1.15 -8.84
C LYS A 32 4.53 -1.79 -9.85
N ARG A 33 4.72 -3.07 -10.16
CA ARG A 33 3.84 -3.82 -11.07
C ARG A 33 2.44 -4.01 -10.48
N LEU A 34 2.32 -4.41 -9.22
CA LEU A 34 1.04 -4.60 -8.53
C LEU A 34 0.29 -3.27 -8.36
N SER A 35 1.01 -2.17 -8.15
CA SER A 35 0.46 -0.81 -8.13
C SER A 35 -0.10 -0.41 -9.51
N ARG A 36 0.60 -0.75 -10.60
CA ARG A 36 0.12 -0.54 -11.99
C ARG A 36 -1.03 -1.47 -12.40
N GLU A 37 -1.09 -2.68 -11.86
CA GLU A 37 -2.20 -3.63 -12.08
C GLU A 37 -3.44 -3.31 -11.22
N GLY A 38 -3.43 -2.25 -10.40
CA GLY A 38 -4.56 -1.91 -9.52
C GLY A 38 -4.80 -2.91 -8.39
N LYS A 39 -3.84 -3.81 -8.13
CA LYS A 39 -3.95 -4.89 -7.12
C LYS A 39 -3.52 -4.43 -5.72
N CYS A 40 -2.86 -3.29 -5.60
CA CYS A 40 -2.56 -2.60 -4.34
C CYS A 40 -3.34 -1.29 -4.27
N ASN A 41 -3.76 -0.87 -3.08
CA ASN A 41 -4.04 0.53 -2.80
C ASN A 41 -2.71 1.29 -2.74
N ALA A 42 -2.24 1.71 -3.91
CA ALA A 42 -1.06 2.53 -4.10
C ALA A 42 -1.45 3.86 -4.75
N THR A 43 -0.79 4.93 -4.36
CA THR A 43 -1.04 6.28 -4.86
C THR A 43 0.28 6.93 -5.26
N LEU A 44 0.27 7.64 -6.39
CA LEU A 44 1.42 8.40 -6.85
C LEU A 44 1.39 9.79 -6.19
N ILE A 45 2.30 10.04 -5.25
CA ILE A 45 2.50 11.37 -4.67
C ILE A 45 3.66 12.04 -5.41
N GLY A 46 3.32 12.95 -6.32
CA GLY A 46 4.27 13.68 -7.17
C GLY A 46 5.02 12.78 -8.15
N LYS A 47 6.10 12.14 -7.68
CA LYS A 47 6.97 11.25 -8.46
C LYS A 47 7.18 9.88 -7.80
N THR A 48 6.69 9.70 -6.57
CA THR A 48 6.95 8.51 -5.75
C THR A 48 5.66 7.72 -5.54
N TRP A 49 5.75 6.39 -5.69
CA TRP A 49 4.66 5.48 -5.37
C TRP A 49 4.67 5.17 -3.87
N VAL A 50 3.64 5.64 -3.17
CA VAL A 50 3.36 5.25 -1.77
C VAL A 50 2.24 4.22 -1.74
N LEU A 51 2.28 3.34 -0.75
CA LEU A 51 1.28 2.30 -0.53
C LEU A 51 0.66 2.49 0.85
N GLN A 52 -0.62 2.15 1.02
CA GLN A 52 -1.25 2.20 2.34
C GLN A 52 -0.68 1.07 3.24
N ARG A 53 -0.17 1.43 4.41
CA ARG A 53 0.33 0.50 5.43
C ARG A 53 -0.83 -0.33 5.99
N GLY A 54 -0.57 -1.60 6.33
CA GLY A 54 -1.59 -2.52 6.86
C GLY A 54 -2.43 -3.27 5.82
N GLN A 55 -2.15 -3.09 4.52
CA GLN A 55 -2.75 -3.91 3.46
C GLN A 55 -2.28 -5.37 3.52
N VAL A 56 -3.21 -6.31 3.33
CA VAL A 56 -2.90 -7.72 3.07
C VAL A 56 -2.14 -7.86 1.74
N ASN A 57 -1.04 -8.63 1.73
CA ASN A 57 -0.22 -8.82 0.53
C ASN A 57 -1.08 -9.32 -0.65
N PRO A 58 -1.28 -8.50 -1.70
CA PRO A 58 -2.21 -8.85 -2.77
C PRO A 58 -1.68 -9.94 -3.69
N SER A 59 -0.40 -10.31 -3.58
CA SER A 59 0.15 -11.51 -4.22
C SER A 59 -0.44 -12.81 -3.64
N LYS A 60 -1.18 -12.77 -2.52
CA LYS A 60 -1.94 -13.90 -1.97
C LYS A 60 -3.44 -13.88 -2.29
N LYS A 61 -3.99 -12.83 -2.93
CA LYS A 61 -5.41 -12.81 -3.29
C LYS A 61 -5.68 -13.60 -4.56
N ASN A 62 -6.10 -14.83 -4.34
CA ASN A 62 -6.60 -15.75 -5.36
C ASN A 62 -7.82 -15.16 -6.09
N LYS A 63 -7.64 -14.82 -7.37
CA LYS A 63 -8.63 -14.76 -8.46
C LYS A 63 -10.12 -14.70 -8.08
N LYS A 64 -10.69 -13.48 -8.00
CA LYS A 64 -12.09 -13.09 -8.27
C LYS A 64 -12.16 -11.56 -8.41
N ASP A 65 -12.95 -10.95 -9.30
CA ASP A 65 -13.64 -11.44 -10.50
C ASP A 65 -13.38 -10.36 -11.61
N VAL A 66 -13.44 -10.58 -12.93
CA VAL A 66 -14.24 -11.48 -13.78
C VAL A 66 -15.67 -10.94 -14.01
N ASP A 67 -15.77 -9.99 -14.96
CA ASP A 67 -17.01 -9.39 -15.51
C ASP A 67 -17.79 -8.47 -14.52
N GLN A 68 -18.29 -7.29 -14.89
CA GLN A 68 -18.67 -6.75 -16.23
C GLN A 68 -18.24 -5.29 -16.42
#